data_AF-A0A2V8CKV5-F1
#
_entry.id   AF-A0A2V8CKV5-F1
#
_cell.length_a   1.000
_cell.length_b   1.000
_cell.length_c   1.000
_cell.angle_alpha   90.00
_cell.angle_beta   90.00
_cell.angle_gamma   90.00
#
_symmetry.space_group_name_H-M   'P 1'
#
loop_
_entity.id
_entity.type
_entity.pdbx_description
1 polymer ?
#
loop_
_entity_poly.entity_id
_entity_poly.type
_entity_poly.pdbx_seq_one_letter_code
_entity_poly.pdbx_strand_id
1 'polypeptide(L)'
;LLGFNDNIFTLSRKQTNPTERVKAVDRLAPWGSTALYDVILRGVEMLGRQAGRKALVIFTDGEDQGSHATIGDVERRLQASDVALYMIGQGRGITMDALKRIMERLAAPTGGRALFTDSVDELHGAFGELLDELSNQYLLGYASTNNKRDDGWRRIRVDVDGHHEVRARQGYRVTATK
;
A
#
# COMPACT_ATOMS: atom_id res chain seq x y z
N LEU A 1 12.06 1.97 6.58
CA LEU A 1 11.93 2.95 5.49
C LEU A 1 12.70 2.43 4.29
N LEU A 2 12.05 2.39 3.13
CA LEU A 2 12.68 2.03 1.86
C LEU A 2 12.73 3.28 0.98
N GLY A 3 13.83 3.46 0.26
CA GLY A 3 13.92 4.39 -0.86
C GLY A 3 14.00 3.58 -2.15
N PHE A 4 13.55 4.17 -3.25
CA PHE A 4 13.57 3.48 -4.53
C PHE A 4 13.73 4.41 -5.72
N ASN A 5 14.26 3.82 -6.78
CA ASN A 5 14.35 4.31 -8.14
C ASN A 5 14.33 3.07 -9.07
N ASP A 6 15.33 2.89 -9.94
CA ASP A 6 15.65 1.64 -10.64
C ASP A 6 15.98 0.48 -9.70
N ASN A 7 16.37 0.79 -8.45
CA ASN A 7 16.74 -0.17 -7.43
C ASN A 7 16.01 0.13 -6.12
N ILE A 8 15.89 -0.89 -5.27
CA ILE A 8 15.27 -0.78 -3.94
C ILE A 8 16.36 -0.77 -2.88
N PHE A 9 16.40 0.26 -2.04
CA PHE A 9 17.39 0.37 -0.96
C PHE A 9 16.72 0.61 0.40
N THR A 10 17.31 0.05 1.46
CA THR A 10 16.80 0.24 2.82
C THR A 10 17.43 1.48 3.43
N LEU A 11 16.64 2.54 3.59
CA LEU A 11 17.05 3.79 4.23
C LEU A 11 17.18 3.66 5.75
N SER A 12 16.29 2.86 6.37
CA SER A 12 16.27 2.69 7.83
C SER A 12 15.57 1.38 8.21
N ARG A 13 16.17 0.65 9.16
CA ARG A 13 15.58 -0.55 9.77
C ARG A 13 14.63 -0.17 10.91
N LYS A 14 13.72 -1.08 11.26
CA LYS A 14 12.61 -0.90 12.24
C LYS A 14 13.02 -0.34 13.62
N GLN A 15 14.29 -0.44 14.01
CA GLN A 15 14.81 0.01 15.32
C GLN A 15 15.57 1.35 15.31
N THR A 16 15.59 2.10 14.20
CA THR A 16 16.35 3.37 14.19
C THR A 16 15.57 4.52 14.81
N ASN A 17 16.27 5.28 15.67
CA ASN A 17 15.84 6.53 16.31
C ASN A 17 15.08 7.45 15.30
N PRO A 18 13.97 8.11 15.70
CA PRO A 18 13.27 9.10 14.86
C PRO A 18 14.20 10.09 14.16
N THR A 19 15.24 10.58 14.82
CA THR A 19 16.22 11.51 14.23
C THR A 19 17.00 10.89 13.07
N GLU A 20 17.35 9.60 13.17
CA GLU A 20 18.03 8.86 12.10
C GLU A 20 17.10 8.60 10.90
N ARG A 21 15.79 8.47 11.14
CA ARG A 21 14.80 8.34 10.05
C ARG A 21 14.68 9.63 9.25
N VAL A 22 14.63 10.79 9.91
CA VAL A 22 14.57 12.10 9.23
C VAL A 22 15.79 12.30 8.35
N LYS A 23 16.99 12.08 8.91
CA LYS A 23 18.25 12.16 8.14
C LYS A 23 18.29 11.21 6.95
N ALA A 24 17.65 10.04 7.04
CA ALA A 24 17.61 9.09 5.93
C ALA A 24 16.68 9.56 4.79
N VAL A 25 15.60 10.27 5.12
CA VAL A 25 14.72 10.93 4.14
C VAL A 25 15.44 12.10 3.48
N ASP A 26 16.12 12.95 4.25
CA ASP A 26 16.83 14.13 3.73
C ASP A 26 17.93 13.80 2.72
N ARG A 27 18.45 12.56 2.76
CA ARG A 27 19.49 12.06 1.86
C ARG A 27 18.95 11.47 0.56
N LEU A 28 17.63 11.45 0.37
CA LEU A 28 17.03 10.96 -0.87
C LEU A 28 17.26 11.95 -2.01
N ALA A 29 17.87 11.46 -3.08
CA ALA A 29 17.98 12.16 -4.35
C ALA A 29 17.29 11.33 -5.44
N PRO A 30 16.34 11.90 -6.21
CA PRO A 30 15.73 11.20 -7.33
C PRO A 30 16.75 11.08 -8.48
N TRP A 31 16.96 9.86 -8.97
CA TRP A 31 17.81 9.56 -10.13
C TRP A 31 17.41 8.22 -10.74
N GLY A 32 17.41 8.09 -12.07
CA GLY A 32 17.00 6.86 -12.76
C GLY A 32 15.50 6.77 -13.06
N SER A 33 15.01 5.58 -13.42
CA SER A 33 13.59 5.27 -13.60
C SER A 33 12.91 4.90 -12.27
N THR A 34 11.63 4.57 -12.32
CA THR A 34 10.79 4.26 -11.15
C THR A 34 10.32 2.80 -11.22
N ALA A 35 10.84 1.94 -10.33
CA ALA A 35 10.42 0.54 -10.17
C ALA A 35 9.34 0.38 -9.07
N LEU A 36 8.19 1.05 -9.27
CA LEU A 36 7.09 1.13 -8.30
C LEU A 36 6.52 -0.26 -7.96
N TYR A 37 6.28 -1.10 -8.97
CA TYR A 37 5.69 -2.42 -8.76
C TYR A 37 6.61 -3.36 -7.98
N ASP A 38 7.90 -3.37 -8.32
CA ASP A 38 8.90 -4.18 -7.62
C ASP A 38 9.01 -3.78 -6.13
N VAL A 39 8.91 -2.47 -5.84
CA VAL A 39 8.92 -1.93 -4.47
C VAL A 39 7.70 -2.35 -3.67
N ILE A 40 6.51 -2.33 -4.29
CA ILE A 40 5.30 -2.81 -3.63
C ILE A 40 5.45 -4.28 -3.24
N LEU A 41 5.88 -5.13 -4.19
CA LEU A 41 6.09 -6.56 -3.94
C LEU A 41 7.09 -6.79 -2.80
N ARG A 42 8.20 -6.07 -2.80
CA ARG A 42 9.22 -6.16 -1.76
C ARG A 42 8.69 -5.70 -0.40
N GLY A 43 7.96 -4.59 -0.35
CA GLY A 43 7.33 -4.08 0.87
C GLY A 43 6.36 -5.10 1.48
N VAL A 44 5.51 -5.70 0.64
CA VAL A 44 4.56 -6.74 1.07
C VAL A 44 5.28 -7.98 1.60
N GLU A 45 6.37 -8.41 0.96
CA GLU A 45 7.19 -9.53 1.44
C GLU A 45 7.81 -9.24 2.82
N MET A 46 8.39 -8.05 3.01
CA MET A 46 8.98 -7.63 4.27
C MET A 46 7.96 -7.58 5.40
N LEU A 47 6.76 -7.05 5.13
CA LEU A 47 5.65 -6.99 6.08
C LEU A 47 5.02 -8.36 6.36
N GLY A 48 5.05 -9.27 5.38
CA GLY A 48 4.55 -10.64 5.51
C GLY A 48 5.13 -11.38 6.72
N ARG A 49 6.41 -11.12 7.03
CA ARG A 49 7.16 -11.75 8.13
C ARG A 49 6.86 -11.16 9.52
N GLN A 50 6.06 -10.11 9.60
CA GLN A 50 5.76 -9.40 10.85
C GLN A 50 4.40 -9.83 11.41
N ALA A 51 4.26 -9.82 12.73
CA ALA A 51 2.97 -9.94 13.41
C ALA A 51 2.30 -8.57 13.57
N GLY A 52 0.98 -8.56 13.74
CA GLY A 52 0.18 -7.35 13.94
C GLY A 52 -0.31 -6.70 12.64
N ARG A 53 -0.86 -5.49 12.77
CA ARG A 53 -1.39 -4.69 11.65
C ARG A 53 -0.26 -4.30 10.70
N LYS A 54 -0.51 -4.41 9.38
CA LYS A 54 0.47 -4.16 8.33
C LYS A 54 -0.07 -3.09 7.40
N ALA A 55 0.60 -1.94 7.39
CA ALA A 55 0.35 -0.87 6.45
C ALA A 55 1.61 -0.61 5.63
N LEU A 56 1.44 -0.47 4.31
CA LEU A 56 2.46 -0.03 3.39
C LEU A 56 2.04 1.33 2.86
N VAL A 57 2.82 2.37 3.16
CA VAL A 57 2.59 3.72 2.64
C VAL A 57 3.64 4.00 1.57
N ILE A 58 3.20 4.41 0.39
CA ILE A 58 4.07 4.67 -0.76
C ILE A 58 3.85 6.10 -1.22
N PHE A 59 4.96 6.80 -1.47
CA PHE A 59 4.98 8.11 -2.07
C PHE A 59 5.56 8.00 -3.47
N THR A 60 4.83 8.45 -4.49
CA THR A 60 5.22 8.27 -5.89
C THR A 60 4.49 9.28 -6.78
N ASP A 61 5.04 9.56 -7.96
CA ASP A 61 4.32 10.23 -9.05
C ASP A 61 3.43 9.26 -9.86
N GLY A 62 3.45 7.97 -9.51
CA GLY A 62 2.56 6.93 -10.04
C GLY A 62 3.03 6.29 -11.34
N GLU A 63 4.10 6.78 -11.94
CA GLU A 63 4.60 6.30 -13.22
C GLU A 63 5.64 5.19 -12.99
N ASP A 64 5.30 3.94 -13.34
CA ASP A 64 6.26 2.84 -13.35
C ASP A 64 6.98 2.81 -14.71
N GLN A 65 8.32 2.85 -14.70
CA GLN A 65 9.14 2.99 -15.90
C GLN A 65 10.21 1.89 -16.05
N GLY A 66 10.30 0.96 -15.09
CA GLY A 66 11.37 -0.03 -15.07
C GLY A 66 11.14 -1.24 -14.18
N SER A 67 9.92 -1.48 -13.69
CA SER A 67 9.67 -2.70 -12.91
C SER A 67 9.73 -3.95 -13.79
N HIS A 68 10.28 -5.03 -13.24
CA HIS A 68 10.19 -6.36 -13.83
C HIS A 68 8.80 -6.96 -13.63
N ALA A 69 8.16 -6.65 -12.51
CA ALA A 69 6.81 -7.08 -12.21
C ALA A 69 5.76 -6.33 -13.02
N THR A 70 4.66 -7.03 -13.34
CA THR A 70 3.48 -6.39 -13.92
C THR A 70 2.53 -5.90 -12.83
N ILE A 71 1.63 -4.98 -13.18
CA ILE A 71 0.53 -4.57 -12.29
C ILE A 71 -0.29 -5.77 -11.79
N GLY A 72 -0.50 -6.79 -12.64
CA GLY A 72 -1.26 -7.99 -12.27
C GLY A 72 -0.53 -8.86 -11.22
N ASP A 73 0.80 -8.85 -11.21
CA ASP A 73 1.59 -9.52 -10.17
C ASP A 73 1.42 -8.82 -8.82
N VAL A 74 1.45 -7.48 -8.84
CA VAL A 74 1.21 -6.64 -7.66
C VAL A 74 -0.20 -6.86 -7.11
N GLU A 75 -1.22 -6.82 -7.98
CA GLU A 75 -2.60 -7.07 -7.59
C GLU A 75 -2.75 -8.44 -6.92
N ARG A 76 -2.29 -9.51 -7.57
CA ARG A 76 -2.36 -10.87 -7.00
C ARG A 76 -1.65 -10.94 -5.66
N ARG A 77 -0.48 -10.32 -5.54
CA ARG A 77 0.31 -10.34 -4.30
C ARG A 77 -0.37 -9.59 -3.16
N LEU A 78 -0.92 -8.41 -3.42
CA LEU A 78 -1.68 -7.60 -2.46
C LEU A 78 -2.93 -8.35 -2.01
N GLN A 79 -3.69 -8.89 -2.97
CA GLN A 79 -4.90 -9.68 -2.72
C GLN A 79 -4.63 -10.92 -1.87
N ALA A 80 -3.44 -11.52 -1.97
CA ALA A 80 -3.01 -12.67 -1.16
C ALA A 80 -2.28 -12.28 0.15
N SER A 81 -2.20 -10.99 0.49
CA SER A 81 -1.49 -10.49 1.68
C SER A 81 -2.42 -9.75 2.63
N ASP A 82 -2.07 -9.63 3.90
CA ASP A 82 -2.84 -8.86 4.89
C ASP A 82 -2.33 -7.42 5.05
N VAL A 83 -1.73 -6.88 3.99
CA VAL A 83 -1.15 -5.53 3.96
C VAL A 83 -2.17 -4.55 3.41
N ALA A 84 -2.49 -3.52 4.19
CA ALA A 84 -3.22 -2.35 3.70
C ALA A 84 -2.25 -1.43 2.94
N LEU A 85 -2.57 -1.11 1.69
CA LEU A 85 -1.77 -0.24 0.84
C LEU A 85 -2.34 1.17 0.80
N TYR A 86 -1.52 2.15 1.16
CA TYR A 86 -1.81 3.56 1.03
C TYR A 86 -0.85 4.17 0.02
N MET A 87 -1.38 4.86 -0.97
CA MET A 87 -0.59 5.51 -2.01
C MET A 87 -0.78 7.01 -1.92
N ILE A 88 0.31 7.75 -1.97
CA ILE A 88 0.34 9.21 -1.99
C ILE A 88 0.94 9.62 -3.32
N GLY A 89 0.08 10.11 -4.20
CA GLY A 89 0.42 10.59 -5.53
C GLY A 89 0.79 12.07 -5.52
N GLN A 90 1.87 12.43 -6.21
CA GLN A 90 2.27 13.82 -6.49
C GLN A 90 2.54 14.07 -7.98
N GLY A 91 2.51 15.32 -8.43
CA GLY A 91 2.92 15.68 -9.80
C GLY A 91 2.06 15.01 -10.88
N ARG A 92 2.67 14.15 -11.71
CA ARG A 92 1.94 13.40 -12.75
C ARG A 92 0.83 12.52 -12.19
N GLY A 93 1.02 11.98 -10.99
CA GLY A 93 0.02 11.19 -10.28
C GLY A 93 -1.26 11.96 -9.95
N ILE A 94 -1.21 13.29 -10.00
CA ILE A 94 -2.35 14.19 -9.75
C ILE A 94 -2.97 14.69 -11.05
N THR A 95 -2.16 14.90 -12.08
CA THR A 95 -2.63 15.47 -13.34
C THR A 95 -3.11 14.40 -14.33
N MET A 96 -2.63 13.16 -14.22
CA MET A 96 -2.99 12.07 -15.12
C MET A 96 -4.00 11.11 -14.48
N ASP A 97 -5.25 11.13 -14.97
CA ASP A 97 -6.31 10.25 -14.47
C ASP A 97 -5.98 8.75 -14.61
N ALA A 98 -5.17 8.38 -15.60
CA ALA A 98 -4.71 7.00 -15.77
C ALA A 98 -3.90 6.52 -14.55
N LEU A 99 -3.00 7.37 -14.04
CA LEU A 99 -2.16 7.05 -12.88
C LEU A 99 -2.99 7.03 -11.59
N LYS A 100 -3.94 7.97 -11.42
CA LYS A 100 -4.90 7.95 -10.31
C LYS A 100 -5.65 6.62 -10.23
N ARG A 101 -6.24 6.20 -11.36
CA ARG A 101 -6.99 4.95 -11.44
C ARG A 101 -6.13 3.73 -11.11
N ILE A 102 -4.85 3.73 -11.52
CA ILE A 102 -3.92 2.65 -11.17
C ILE A 102 -3.69 2.61 -9.65
N MET A 103 -3.40 3.76 -9.03
CA MET A 103 -3.16 3.83 -7.59
C MET A 103 -4.39 3.42 -6.77
N GLU A 104 -5.57 3.89 -7.17
CA GLU A 104 -6.84 3.51 -6.55
C GLU A 104 -7.12 2.01 -6.72
N ARG A 105 -6.87 1.46 -7.92
CA ARG A 105 -7.06 0.04 -8.24
C ARG A 105 -6.18 -0.87 -7.38
N LEU A 106 -4.95 -0.43 -7.06
CA LEU A 106 -4.04 -1.17 -6.18
C LEU A 106 -4.41 -1.02 -4.70
N ALA A 107 -4.78 0.19 -4.26
CA ALA A 107 -5.03 0.49 -2.86
C ALA A 107 -6.39 -0.04 -2.36
N ALA A 108 -7.48 0.23 -3.09
CA ALA A 108 -8.84 -0.01 -2.60
C ALA A 108 -9.14 -1.48 -2.22
N PRO A 109 -8.71 -2.51 -2.98
CA PRO A 109 -8.97 -3.90 -2.61
C PRO A 109 -8.35 -4.32 -1.27
N THR A 110 -7.29 -3.64 -0.85
CA THR A 110 -6.57 -3.92 0.41
C THR A 110 -7.25 -3.31 1.63
N GLY A 111 -8.23 -2.41 1.43
CA GLY A 111 -8.82 -1.59 2.49
C GLY A 111 -8.07 -0.30 2.78
N GLY A 112 -6.98 0.00 2.06
CA GLY A 112 -6.33 1.31 2.08
C GLY A 112 -6.92 2.29 1.06
N ARG A 113 -6.22 3.41 0.81
CA ARG A 113 -6.65 4.46 -0.12
C ARG A 113 -5.50 5.11 -0.89
N ALA A 114 -5.82 5.70 -2.04
CA ALA A 114 -4.94 6.62 -2.73
C ALA A 114 -5.29 8.07 -2.32
N LEU A 115 -4.26 8.88 -2.10
CA LEU A 115 -4.32 10.29 -1.72
C LEU A 115 -3.52 11.07 -2.76
N PHE A 116 -4.03 12.22 -3.19
CA PHE A 116 -3.39 13.03 -4.21
C PHE A 116 -3.28 14.46 -3.71
N THR A 117 -2.06 14.97 -3.53
CA THR A 117 -1.84 16.37 -3.18
C THR A 117 -0.51 16.91 -3.70
N ASP A 118 -0.54 18.10 -4.30
CA ASP A 118 0.65 18.86 -4.70
C ASP A 118 1.10 19.84 -3.59
N SER A 119 0.38 19.90 -2.46
CA SER A 119 0.65 20.80 -1.35
C SER A 119 1.30 20.05 -0.18
N VAL A 120 2.43 20.59 0.29
CA VAL A 120 3.14 20.06 1.47
C VAL A 120 2.30 20.19 2.74
N ASP A 121 1.45 21.22 2.84
CA ASP A 121 0.58 21.42 4.00
C ASP A 121 -0.58 20.42 4.01
N GLU A 122 -1.18 20.18 2.85
CA GLU A 122 -2.21 19.14 2.69
C GLU A 122 -1.63 17.75 2.93
N LEU A 123 -0.38 17.51 2.56
CA LEU A 123 0.32 16.26 2.83
C LEU A 123 0.47 16.00 4.34
N HIS A 124 0.80 17.03 5.14
CA HIS A 124 0.82 16.91 6.60
C HIS A 124 -0.56 16.54 7.15
N GLY A 125 -1.62 17.19 6.67
CA GLY A 125 -3.00 16.86 7.05
C GLY A 125 -3.36 15.42 6.69
N ALA A 126 -3.07 15.00 5.46
CA ALA A 126 -3.35 13.65 4.97
C ALA A 126 -2.59 12.56 5.76
N PHE A 127 -1.33 12.83 6.15
CA PHE A 127 -0.59 11.94 7.04
C PHE A 127 -1.20 11.89 8.44
N GLY A 128 -1.66 13.02 8.98
CA GLY A 128 -2.37 13.07 10.25
C GLY A 128 -3.61 12.18 10.24
N GLU A 129 -4.48 12.36 9.25
CA GLU A 129 -5.67 11.51 9.08
C GLU A 129 -5.31 10.03 8.92
N LEU A 130 -4.26 9.72 8.16
CA LEU A 130 -3.81 8.34 7.95
C LEU A 130 -3.27 7.73 9.24
N LEU A 131 -2.54 8.49 10.06
CA LEU A 131 -2.07 8.03 11.36
C LEU A 131 -3.22 7.81 12.33
N ASP A 132 -4.22 8.70 12.34
CA ASP A 132 -5.43 8.55 13.13
C ASP A 132 -6.23 7.32 12.67
N GLU A 133 -6.38 7.12 11.36
CA GLU A 133 -7.02 5.94 10.77
C GLU A 133 -6.30 4.66 11.20
N LEU A 134 -4.98 4.60 11.09
CA LEU A 134 -4.16 3.43 11.48
C LEU A 134 -4.18 3.16 12.99
N SER A 135 -4.43 4.19 13.79
CA SER A 135 -4.55 4.09 15.25
C SER A 135 -5.93 3.59 15.68
N ASN A 136 -6.98 3.92 14.90
CA ASN A 136 -8.38 3.64 15.21
C ASN A 136 -8.98 2.61 14.23
N GLN A 137 -8.43 1.39 14.22
CA GLN A 137 -8.94 0.29 13.38
C GLN A 137 -9.55 -0.84 14.19
N TYR A 138 -10.70 -1.33 13.73
CA TYR A 138 -11.29 -2.58 14.21
C TYR A 138 -10.69 -3.78 13.48
N LEU A 139 -10.32 -4.82 14.23
CA LEU A 139 -9.90 -6.10 13.67
C LEU A 139 -11.06 -7.09 13.74
N LEU A 140 -11.60 -7.47 12.58
CA LEU A 140 -12.66 -8.47 12.45
C LEU A 140 -12.07 -9.78 11.94
N GLY A 141 -12.31 -10.87 12.68
CA GLY A 141 -11.96 -12.21 12.27
C GLY A 141 -13.18 -12.97 11.79
N TYR A 142 -13.08 -13.64 10.65
CA TYR A 142 -14.11 -14.57 10.19
C TYR A 142 -13.46 -15.80 9.54
N ALA A 143 -14.15 -16.93 9.57
CA ALA A 143 -13.75 -18.14 8.87
C ALA A 143 -14.64 -18.32 7.64
N SER A 144 -14.02 -18.45 6.45
CA SER A 144 -14.77 -18.73 5.23
C SER A 144 -15.32 -20.16 5.24
N THR A 145 -16.60 -20.33 4.90
CA THR A 145 -17.23 -21.64 4.71
C THR A 145 -16.76 -22.34 3.42
N ASN A 146 -16.23 -21.60 2.45
CA ASN A 146 -15.55 -22.17 1.28
C ASN A 146 -14.12 -22.62 1.64
N ASN A 147 -13.81 -23.90 1.49
CA ASN A 147 -12.49 -24.48 1.79
C ASN A 147 -11.61 -24.72 0.55
N LYS A 148 -12.09 -24.39 -0.66
CA LYS A 148 -11.33 -24.59 -1.91
C LYS A 148 -10.09 -23.69 -1.97
N ARG A 149 -8.94 -24.25 -2.33
CA ARG A 149 -7.67 -23.52 -2.57
C ARG A 149 -7.38 -23.43 -4.06
N ASP A 150 -8.18 -22.64 -4.76
CA ASP A 150 -8.28 -22.60 -6.22
C ASP A 150 -7.72 -21.31 -6.84
N ASP A 151 -6.91 -20.54 -6.10
CA ASP A 151 -6.50 -19.19 -6.49
C ASP A 151 -7.67 -18.22 -6.73
N GLY A 152 -8.87 -18.56 -6.24
CA GLY A 152 -10.05 -17.74 -6.37
C GLY A 152 -10.01 -16.46 -5.54
N TRP A 153 -10.59 -15.39 -6.10
CA TRP A 153 -10.91 -14.17 -5.34
C TRP A 153 -12.15 -14.39 -4.49
N ARG A 154 -12.06 -14.05 -3.21
CA ARG A 154 -13.16 -14.14 -2.25
C ARG A 154 -13.51 -12.75 -1.76
N ARG A 155 -14.68 -12.28 -2.16
CA ARG A 155 -15.18 -10.95 -1.78
C ARG A 155 -15.53 -10.89 -0.29
N ILE A 156 -15.18 -9.77 0.32
CA ILE A 156 -15.60 -9.38 1.67
C ILE A 156 -16.48 -8.14 1.53
N ARG A 157 -17.57 -8.10 2.29
CA ARG A 157 -18.39 -6.91 2.50
C ARG A 157 -18.57 -6.76 4.01
N VAL A 158 -18.41 -5.55 4.50
CA VAL A 158 -18.68 -5.18 5.88
C VAL A 158 -19.79 -4.15 5.84
N ASP A 159 -20.91 -4.48 6.45
CA ASP A 159 -22.07 -3.61 6.58
C ASP A 159 -22.21 -3.23 8.05
N VAL A 160 -22.48 -1.96 8.32
CA VAL A 160 -22.65 -1.40 9.67
C VAL A 160 -23.97 -0.65 9.70
N ASP A 161 -24.73 -0.81 10.78
CA ASP A 161 -26.02 -0.14 10.95
C ASP A 161 -25.85 1.39 10.97
N GLY A 162 -26.83 2.12 10.43
CA GLY A 162 -26.81 3.59 10.37
C GLY A 162 -26.14 4.16 9.11
N HIS A 163 -25.67 5.41 9.22
CA HIS A 163 -25.03 6.14 8.11
C HIS A 163 -23.54 6.33 8.40
N HIS A 164 -22.78 5.26 8.25
CA HIS A 164 -21.32 5.28 8.41
C HIS A 164 -20.63 4.93 7.08
N GLU A 165 -19.52 5.62 6.81
CA GLU A 165 -18.62 5.21 5.73
C GLU A 165 -17.75 4.07 6.24
N VAL A 166 -17.93 2.88 5.65
CA VAL A 166 -17.18 1.68 6.04
C VAL A 166 -16.05 1.46 5.05
N ARG A 167 -14.82 1.50 5.56
CA ARG A 167 -13.64 1.06 4.81
C ARG A 167 -13.15 -0.27 5.35
N ALA A 168 -13.11 -1.25 4.47
CA ALA A 168 -12.61 -2.58 4.77
C ALA A 168 -11.94 -3.16 3.55
N ARG A 169 -11.08 -4.16 3.79
CA ARG A 169 -10.56 -5.01 2.72
C ARG A 169 -11.72 -5.60 1.91
N GLN A 170 -11.66 -5.46 0.59
CA GLN A 170 -12.76 -5.86 -0.30
C GLN A 170 -12.79 -7.37 -0.60
N GLY A 171 -11.72 -8.06 -0.22
CA GLY A 171 -11.59 -9.50 -0.41
C GLY A 171 -10.17 -9.98 -0.29
N TYR A 172 -9.98 -11.28 -0.52
CA TYR A 172 -8.68 -11.92 -0.50
C TYR A 172 -8.59 -13.01 -1.55
N ARG A 173 -7.38 -13.28 -2.01
CA ARG A 173 -7.08 -14.38 -2.93
C ARG A 173 -6.47 -15.53 -2.15
N VAL A 174 -6.98 -16.73 -2.37
CA VAL A 174 -6.48 -17.94 -1.69
C VAL A 174 -5.33 -18.52 -2.46
N THR A 175 -4.12 -18.48 -1.90
CA THR A 175 -2.96 -19.09 -2.57
C THR A 175 -3.16 -20.60 -2.68
N ALA A 176 -3.04 -21.14 -3.90
CA ALA A 176 -3.02 -22.59 -4.11
C ALA A 176 -1.83 -23.19 -3.34
N THR A 177 -2.04 -24.32 -2.67
CA THR A 177 -0.92 -25.08 -2.11
C THR A 177 -0.13 -25.64 -3.29
N LYS A 178 1.16 -25.27 -3.42
CA LYS A 178 2.08 -25.95 -4.34
C LYS A 178 2.32 -27.37 -3.88
#